data_AF-A0A7J7UJC3-F1
#
_entry.id   AF-A0A7J7UJC3-F1
#
_cell.length_a   1.000
_cell.length_b   1.000
_cell.length_c   1.000
_cell.angle_alpha   90.00
_cell.angle_beta   90.00
_cell.angle_gamma   90.00
#
_symmetry.space_group_name_H-M   'P 1'
#
loop_
_entity.id
_entity.type
_entity.pdbx_description
1 polymer ?
#
loop_
_entity_poly.entity_id
_entity_poly.type
_entity_poly.pdbx_seq_one_letter_code
_entity_poly.pdbx_strand_id
1 'polypeptide(L)'
;MSRVLVPCHVKGTVALQVGDVRTSQGRPGVLVIDVTFPSVAPFELQEITFKNYYTAFLSIRVRQYTSMHTPVKWVTCLRDYCLMPDPHSEEGAQEYVSLFKHQMLCDMSRVLELRLILRQPSPLWLSFTVEELQIYQQGPKSPSMTFPKWLSHPVPCEQPAPHLETKIHGCDRVKLMESLVVGDIAELRPNQGTLSLFTNEAGGILDDLIVTNTSEGHLYVVSNAGCWDKDLALMQDKVRELQNMGSDVGLEVVDNALLALQGPTAAQVLQDGVADDLRKLPFMTSAVMEVFGVSGCRVTRCGYTGEDGVEISVPAAEAVRLAKALLENPEVKLAGLAARDSLRLEAGLCLYGNDIDEHTTPVEGSLSWTLGKRRRAAMDFPGAAVIIPQLKGKVQRRRVGLMCEGAPMRAHSPILSTEGTVIGTVTSGCPSPCLKKNVAMGYVPSEYSRPGTRLLVEVRRKQQTAVVSKMPFVPTNYYTLK
;
A
#
# COMPACT_ATOMS: atom_id res chain seq x y z
N MET A 1 1.08 14.12 10.09
CA MET A 1 1.37 15.36 10.85
C MET A 1 2.58 16.02 10.22
N SER A 2 2.53 17.32 9.94
CA SER A 2 3.73 18.07 9.55
C SER A 2 4.77 17.94 10.67
N ARG A 3 5.99 17.51 10.33
CA ARG A 3 7.13 17.50 11.25
C ARG A 3 8.00 18.69 10.89
N VAL A 4 8.38 19.48 11.88
CA VAL A 4 9.26 20.62 11.68
C VAL A 4 10.63 20.25 12.21
N LEU A 5 11.65 20.36 11.37
CA LEU A 5 13.03 20.16 11.78
C LEU A 5 13.37 21.20 12.86
N VAL A 6 13.85 20.72 14.00
CA VAL A 6 14.34 21.55 15.10
C VAL A 6 15.81 21.83 14.84
N PRO A 7 16.23 23.09 14.63
CA PRO A 7 17.64 23.42 14.58
C PRO A 7 18.32 22.95 15.86
N CYS A 8 19.42 22.22 15.75
CA CYS A 8 20.17 21.73 16.90
C CYS A 8 21.67 21.96 16.71
N HIS A 9 22.37 22.13 17.82
CA HIS A 9 23.82 22.22 17.87
C HIS A 9 24.35 20.99 18.62
N VAL A 10 25.11 20.17 17.90
CA VAL A 10 25.79 18.99 18.45
C VAL A 10 27.10 19.46 19.08
N LYS A 11 27.22 19.33 20.41
CA LYS A 11 28.46 19.59 21.13
C LYS A 11 29.48 18.50 20.81
N GLY A 12 30.76 18.84 20.90
CA GLY A 12 31.86 17.89 20.66
C GLY A 12 31.70 16.59 21.47
N THR A 13 31.98 15.47 20.82
CA THR A 13 31.82 14.14 21.40
C THR A 13 32.80 13.92 22.55
N VAL A 14 32.28 13.49 23.71
CA VAL A 14 33.09 13.16 24.89
C VAL A 14 33.25 11.66 24.98
N ALA A 15 34.50 11.22 24.97
CA ALA A 15 34.90 9.84 25.12
C ALA A 15 34.91 9.44 26.60
N LEU A 16 34.16 8.39 26.98
CA LEU A 16 34.12 7.89 28.36
C LEU A 16 34.85 6.55 28.46
N GLN A 17 35.93 6.54 29.26
CA GLN A 17 36.66 5.32 29.58
C GLN A 17 35.92 4.56 30.69
N VAL A 18 35.65 3.27 30.49
CA VAL A 18 34.99 2.41 31.48
C VAL A 18 36.08 1.62 32.22
N GLY A 19 36.34 1.93 33.48
CA GLY A 19 37.28 1.22 34.38
C GLY A 19 38.54 2.00 34.78
N ASP A 20 39.19 1.57 35.86
CA ASP A 20 40.32 2.26 36.52
C ASP A 20 41.70 2.06 35.85
N VAL A 21 41.77 1.37 34.71
CA VAL A 21 43.05 1.11 34.03
C VAL A 21 43.31 2.16 32.95
N ARG A 22 44.19 3.12 33.25
CA ARG A 22 44.82 3.97 32.22
C ARG A 22 45.79 3.12 31.38
N THR A 23 45.28 2.38 30.40
CA THR A 23 46.13 1.81 29.35
C THR A 23 46.50 2.92 28.36
N SER A 24 47.75 2.94 27.91
CA SER A 24 48.29 3.92 26.95
C SER A 24 47.66 3.85 25.54
N GLN A 25 46.73 2.92 25.31
CA GLN A 25 45.93 2.81 24.08
C GLN A 25 44.42 2.62 24.34
N GLY A 26 43.93 2.96 25.54
CA GLY A 26 42.53 2.74 25.94
C GLY A 26 41.53 3.56 25.13
N ARG A 27 41.04 2.99 24.02
CA ARG A 27 39.97 3.59 23.22
C ARG A 27 38.64 3.36 23.95
N PRO A 28 37.81 4.40 24.10
CA PRO A 28 36.57 4.28 24.84
C PRO A 28 35.51 3.57 23.99
N GLY A 29 35.00 2.44 24.49
CA GLY A 29 33.81 1.78 23.92
C GLY A 29 32.50 2.52 24.20
N VAL A 30 32.57 3.73 24.78
CA VAL A 30 31.42 4.60 25.08
C VAL A 30 31.71 6.03 24.63
N LEU A 31 30.81 6.60 23.83
CA LEU A 31 30.85 7.99 23.40
C LEU A 31 29.58 8.72 23.84
N VAL A 32 29.73 9.96 24.29
CA VAL A 32 28.60 10.81 24.69
C VAL A 32 28.52 12.01 23.76
N ILE A 33 27.33 12.21 23.19
CA ILE A 33 27.01 13.35 22.35
C ILE A 33 25.94 14.17 23.04
N ASP A 34 26.27 15.40 23.42
CA ASP A 34 25.30 16.36 23.94
C ASP A 34 24.77 17.24 22.81
N VAL A 35 23.45 17.38 22.75
CA VAL A 35 22.74 18.14 21.74
C VAL A 35 21.94 19.23 22.44
N THR A 36 22.22 20.47 22.04
CA THR A 36 21.54 21.66 22.55
C THR A 36 20.73 22.32 21.45
N PHE A 37 19.64 22.98 21.83
CA PHE A 37 18.76 23.68 20.92
C PHE A 37 18.92 25.19 21.10
N PRO A 38 18.89 25.99 20.01
CA PRO A 38 19.09 27.43 20.09
C PRO A 38 17.91 28.18 20.72
N SER A 39 16.72 27.56 20.77
CA SER A 39 15.56 28.10 21.49
C SER A 39 15.63 27.76 22.98
N VAL A 40 15.36 28.74 23.84
CA VAL A 40 15.24 28.56 25.29
C VAL A 40 13.91 27.91 25.69
N ALA A 41 12.92 27.89 24.78
CA ALA A 41 11.62 27.32 25.05
C ALA A 41 11.65 25.78 24.90
N PRO A 42 11.10 25.02 25.87
CA PRO A 42 10.95 23.58 25.73
C PRO A 42 10.03 23.25 24.57
N PHE A 43 10.32 22.15 23.87
CA PHE A 43 9.50 21.68 22.76
C PHE A 43 9.13 20.20 22.92
N GLU A 44 8.12 19.79 22.15
CA GLU A 44 7.70 18.40 22.09
C GLU A 44 8.50 17.65 21.02
N LEU A 45 9.41 16.78 21.47
CA LEU A 45 10.21 15.94 20.59
C LEU A 45 9.33 14.82 20.02
N GLN A 46 9.31 14.69 18.68
CA GLN A 46 8.51 13.71 17.96
C GLN A 46 9.34 12.58 17.36
N GLU A 47 10.52 12.91 16.84
CA GLU A 47 11.37 11.97 16.13
C GLU A 47 12.83 12.41 16.18
N ILE A 48 13.73 11.45 16.24
CA ILE A 48 15.17 11.61 16.09
C ILE A 48 15.60 10.70 14.95
N THR A 49 16.21 11.25 13.91
CA THR A 49 16.76 10.48 12.81
C THR A 49 18.26 10.70 12.72
N PHE A 50 18.99 9.65 12.37
CA PHE A 50 20.43 9.72 12.16
C PHE A 50 20.88 8.54 11.30
N LYS A 51 22.06 8.66 10.71
CA LYS A 51 22.77 7.53 10.10
C LYS A 51 23.66 6.90 11.17
N ASN A 52 23.50 5.60 11.40
CA ASN A 52 24.41 4.86 12.28
C ASN A 52 25.81 4.85 11.65
N TYR A 53 26.85 4.97 12.48
CA TYR A 53 28.22 4.74 12.06
C TYR A 53 28.88 3.84 13.09
N TYR A 54 28.76 2.53 12.91
CA TYR A 54 29.33 1.47 13.75
C TYR A 54 28.98 1.57 15.25
N THR A 55 27.86 2.19 15.63
CA THR A 55 27.38 2.16 17.02
C THR A 55 26.53 0.91 17.21
N ALA A 56 26.86 0.08 18.22
CA ALA A 56 26.10 -1.14 18.50
C ALA A 56 24.87 -0.88 19.38
N PHE A 57 25.01 -0.02 20.40
CA PHE A 57 23.93 0.31 21.32
C PHE A 57 23.81 1.81 21.54
N LEU A 58 22.57 2.29 21.63
CA LEU A 58 22.24 3.69 21.88
C LEU A 58 21.34 3.82 23.11
N SER A 59 21.76 4.64 24.06
CA SER A 59 20.89 5.15 25.11
C SER A 59 20.67 6.65 24.91
N ILE A 60 19.45 7.13 25.13
CA ILE A 60 19.10 8.55 25.03
C ILE A 60 18.63 9.04 26.39
N ARG A 61 19.16 10.19 26.80
CA ARG A 61 18.66 10.95 27.94
C ARG A 61 18.19 12.32 27.47
N VAL A 62 17.14 12.81 28.09
CA VAL A 62 16.63 14.16 27.88
C VAL A 62 16.68 14.95 29.17
N ARG A 63 17.00 16.23 29.04
CA ARG A 63 16.87 17.21 30.11
C ARG A 63 15.51 17.88 29.95
N GLN A 64 14.64 17.76 30.95
CA GLN A 64 13.26 18.23 30.84
C GLN A 64 12.64 18.65 32.17
N TYR A 65 11.51 19.35 32.10
CA TYR A 65 10.63 19.61 33.23
C TYR A 65 9.72 18.41 33.47
N THR A 66 9.69 17.86 34.69
CA THR A 66 8.80 16.73 35.00
C THR A 66 7.40 17.13 35.46
N SER A 67 7.18 18.40 35.81
CA SER A 67 5.87 19.03 36.04
C SER A 67 6.02 20.56 36.00
N MET A 68 4.93 21.31 36.06
CA MET A 68 4.94 22.79 36.12
C MET A 68 5.75 23.36 37.32
N HIS A 69 6.03 22.55 38.34
CA HIS A 69 6.66 23.00 39.59
C HIS A 69 7.91 22.20 40.02
N THR A 70 8.49 21.33 39.17
CA THR A 70 9.71 20.56 39.52
C THR A 70 10.99 21.09 38.84
N PRO A 71 12.16 20.97 39.48
CA PRO A 71 13.45 21.31 38.87
C PRO A 71 13.75 20.46 37.63
N VAL A 72 14.50 21.07 36.70
CA VAL A 72 14.96 20.43 35.47
C VAL A 72 15.91 19.27 35.81
N LYS A 73 15.63 18.06 35.32
CA LYS A 73 16.47 16.88 35.54
C LYS A 73 16.71 16.08 34.27
N TRP A 74 17.79 15.31 34.27
CA TRP A 74 18.12 14.35 33.21
C TRP A 74 17.39 13.03 33.42
N VAL A 75 16.52 12.67 32.48
CA VAL A 75 15.73 11.43 32.48
C VAL A 75 16.20 10.55 31.32
N THR A 76 16.37 9.25 31.56
CA THR A 76 16.65 8.29 30.49
C THR A 76 15.37 7.95 29.76
N CYS A 77 15.30 8.28 28.47
CA CYS A 77 14.13 8.04 27.63
C CYS A 77 14.32 6.85 26.70
N LEU A 78 15.55 6.42 26.44
CA LEU A 78 15.84 5.19 25.71
C LEU A 78 17.05 4.52 26.33
N ARG A 79 17.00 3.21 26.54
CA ARG A 79 18.09 2.47 27.19
C ARG A 79 18.51 1.31 26.29
N ASP A 80 19.81 1.28 26.00
CA ASP A 80 20.51 0.17 25.33
C ASP A 80 19.80 -0.34 24.06
N TYR A 81 19.29 0.59 23.25
CA TYR A 81 18.64 0.28 21.99
C TYR A 81 19.67 -0.34 21.03
N CYS A 82 19.40 -1.56 20.58
CA CYS A 82 20.27 -2.32 19.69
C CYS A 82 20.20 -1.75 18.27
N LEU A 83 21.32 -1.24 17.79
CA LEU A 83 21.50 -0.71 16.43
C LEU A 83 22.23 -1.70 15.50
N MET A 84 23.03 -2.59 16.08
CA MET A 84 23.72 -3.67 15.37
C MET A 84 23.37 -5.00 16.05
N PRO A 85 22.74 -5.96 15.36
CA PRO A 85 22.39 -7.26 15.92
C PRO A 85 23.61 -8.03 16.45
N ASP A 86 24.73 -7.94 15.74
CA ASP A 86 26.04 -8.41 16.18
C ASP A 86 27.04 -7.23 16.17
N PRO A 87 27.55 -6.79 17.34
CA PRO A 87 28.51 -5.70 17.44
C PRO A 87 29.84 -5.98 16.74
N HIS A 88 30.15 -7.21 16.36
CA HIS A 88 31.37 -7.60 15.65
C HIS A 88 31.20 -7.69 14.12
N SER A 89 29.99 -7.44 13.60
CA SER A 89 29.66 -7.48 12.17
C SER A 89 29.42 -6.08 11.59
N GLU A 90 29.29 -5.97 10.25
CA GLU A 90 28.92 -4.71 9.57
C GLU A 90 27.39 -4.51 9.45
N GLU A 91 26.58 -5.51 9.80
CA GLU A 91 25.13 -5.45 9.69
C GLU A 91 24.56 -4.36 10.61
N GLY A 92 23.74 -3.45 10.05
CA GLY A 92 23.19 -2.29 10.77
C GLY A 92 24.18 -1.15 11.02
N ALA A 93 25.48 -1.30 10.71
CA ALA A 93 26.51 -0.33 11.07
C ALA A 93 26.41 1.00 10.32
N GLN A 94 25.77 1.04 9.14
CA GLN A 94 25.66 2.24 8.29
C GLN A 94 24.21 2.58 7.86
N GLU A 95 23.22 2.05 8.57
CA GLU A 95 21.81 2.27 8.25
C GLU A 95 21.26 3.59 8.79
N TYR A 96 20.22 4.11 8.14
CA TYR A 96 19.45 5.22 8.67
C TYR A 96 18.44 4.72 9.69
N VAL A 97 18.45 5.33 10.86
CA VAL A 97 17.62 4.95 12.01
C VAL A 97 16.70 6.11 12.34
N SER A 98 15.42 5.81 12.57
CA SER A 98 14.41 6.77 13.00
C SER A 98 13.78 6.30 14.31
N LEU A 99 13.90 7.11 15.35
CA LEU A 99 13.38 6.85 16.69
C LEU A 99 12.24 7.82 16.99
N PHE A 100 11.06 7.28 17.21
CA PHE A 100 9.84 8.05 17.43
C PHE A 100 9.53 8.24 18.91
N LYS A 101 8.79 9.31 19.24
CA LYS A 101 8.32 9.63 20.60
C LYS A 101 7.72 8.43 21.33
N HIS A 102 6.92 7.59 20.65
CA HIS A 102 6.25 6.45 21.27
C HIS A 102 7.21 5.32 21.70
N GLN A 103 8.45 5.31 21.20
CA GLN A 103 9.51 4.37 21.63
C GLN A 103 10.25 4.88 22.87
N MET A 104 9.94 6.08 23.35
CA MET A 104 10.60 6.71 24.49
C MET A 104 9.88 6.36 25.80
N LEU A 105 10.66 6.03 26.83
CA LEU A 105 10.22 5.59 28.16
C LEU A 105 9.70 6.73 29.05
N CYS A 106 9.78 7.99 28.61
CA CYS A 106 9.30 9.13 29.37
C CYS A 106 8.58 10.14 28.48
N ASP A 107 7.83 11.05 29.12
CA ASP A 107 7.19 12.16 28.41
C ASP A 107 8.24 13.01 27.69
N MET A 108 7.97 13.33 26.42
CA MET A 108 8.84 14.10 25.53
C MET A 108 8.25 15.48 25.20
N SER A 109 7.23 15.92 25.95
CA SER A 109 6.50 17.18 25.72
C SER A 109 7.32 18.44 25.98
N ARG A 110 8.36 18.36 26.82
CA ARG A 110 9.10 19.54 27.32
C ARG A 110 10.62 19.34 27.34
N VAL A 111 11.20 18.94 26.21
CA VAL A 111 12.63 18.70 26.05
C VAL A 111 13.41 20.01 25.96
N LEU A 112 14.51 20.11 26.70
CA LEU A 112 15.44 21.25 26.70
C LEU A 112 16.82 20.91 26.17
N GLU A 113 17.31 19.71 26.45
CA GLU A 113 18.59 19.20 25.96
C GLU A 113 18.46 17.70 25.74
N LEU A 114 19.31 17.16 24.88
CA LEU A 114 19.32 15.75 24.52
C LEU A 114 20.75 15.21 24.61
N ARG A 115 20.91 14.00 25.14
CA ARG A 115 22.20 13.31 25.29
C ARG A 115 22.09 11.92 24.71
N LEU A 116 22.92 11.61 23.73
CA LEU A 116 23.11 10.26 23.21
C LEU A 116 24.32 9.65 23.90
N ILE A 117 24.16 8.42 24.39
CA ILE A 117 25.22 7.60 24.95
C ILE A 117 25.35 6.41 24.01
N LEU A 118 26.39 6.45 23.19
CA LEU A 118 26.71 5.45 22.19
C LEU A 118 27.64 4.42 22.82
N ARG A 119 27.41 3.13 22.54
CA ARG A 119 28.32 2.06 22.97
C ARG A 119 28.67 1.15 21.80
N GLN A 120 29.95 0.78 21.76
CA GLN A 120 30.49 -0.20 20.84
C GLN A 120 31.44 -1.12 21.62
N PRO A 121 30.99 -2.33 22.01
CA PRO A 121 31.81 -3.25 22.79
C PRO A 121 32.88 -3.97 21.95
N SER A 122 32.75 -3.97 20.62
CA SER A 122 33.71 -4.64 19.74
C SER A 122 35.04 -3.87 19.65
N PRO A 123 36.18 -4.54 19.82
CA PRO A 123 37.50 -3.93 19.62
C PRO A 123 37.82 -3.68 18.14
N LEU A 124 37.03 -4.24 17.20
CA LEU A 124 37.22 -4.07 15.76
C LEU A 124 36.87 -2.65 15.29
N TRP A 125 35.88 -2.02 15.93
CA TRP A 125 35.32 -0.74 15.51
C TRP A 125 35.91 0.40 16.33
N LEU A 126 37.01 0.93 15.81
CA LEU A 126 37.82 1.92 16.51
C LEU A 126 37.26 3.35 16.44
N SER A 127 36.33 3.59 15.53
CA SER A 127 35.59 4.84 15.38
C SER A 127 34.13 4.50 15.16
N PHE A 128 33.28 5.02 16.04
CA PHE A 128 31.84 4.87 15.95
C PHE A 128 31.19 6.20 16.35
N THR A 129 30.05 6.52 15.76
CA THR A 129 29.27 7.72 16.07
C THR A 129 27.86 7.59 15.49
N VAL A 130 27.09 8.67 15.53
CA VAL A 130 25.95 8.89 14.65
C VAL A 130 26.25 10.08 13.74
N GLU A 131 25.84 9.98 12.47
CA GLU A 131 25.99 11.01 11.46
C GLU A 131 24.61 11.57 11.08
N GLU A 132 24.58 12.75 10.45
CA GLU A 132 23.34 13.34 9.91
C GLU A 132 22.18 13.42 10.92
N LEU A 133 22.51 13.69 12.19
CA LEU A 133 21.52 13.78 13.26
C LEU A 133 20.51 14.91 13.00
N GLN A 134 19.24 14.55 12.95
CA GLN A 134 18.11 15.45 12.75
C GLN A 134 17.06 15.17 13.83
N ILE A 135 16.49 16.24 14.39
CA ILE A 135 15.51 16.17 15.47
C ILE A 135 14.26 16.92 15.01
N TYR A 136 13.10 16.31 15.20
CA TYR A 136 11.84 16.87 14.74
C TYR A 136 10.87 17.11 15.89
N GLN A 137 10.13 18.21 15.79
CA GLN A 137 9.01 18.55 16.66
C GLN A 137 7.68 18.51 15.90
N GLN A 138 6.57 18.59 16.64
CA GLN A 138 5.25 18.69 16.06
C GLN A 138 5.11 20.01 15.28
N GLY A 139 4.73 19.94 14.01
CA GLY A 139 4.44 21.11 13.18
C GLY A 139 3.06 21.71 13.45
N PRO A 140 2.76 22.89 12.88
CA PRO A 140 1.44 23.50 13.01
C PRO A 140 0.36 22.55 12.50
N LYS A 141 -0.71 22.38 13.31
CA LYS A 141 -1.87 21.60 12.93
C LYS A 141 -2.48 22.22 11.66
N SER A 142 -2.34 21.52 10.54
CA SER A 142 -3.11 21.81 9.33
C SER A 142 -4.61 21.78 9.67
N PRO A 143 -5.47 22.61 9.04
CA PRO A 143 -6.92 22.45 9.17
C PRO A 143 -7.27 20.99 8.85
N SER A 144 -8.12 20.41 9.68
CA SER A 144 -8.31 18.96 9.81
C SER A 144 -8.68 18.30 8.48
N MET A 145 -7.69 17.69 7.82
CA MET A 145 -7.91 16.45 7.10
C MET A 145 -7.72 15.31 8.08
N THR A 146 -8.82 14.68 8.48
CA THR A 146 -8.83 13.44 9.24
C THR A 146 -8.24 12.33 8.39
N PHE A 147 -6.96 12.03 8.60
CA PHE A 147 -6.38 10.77 8.16
C PHE A 147 -6.85 9.65 9.10
N PRO A 148 -7.42 8.55 8.58
CA PRO A 148 -7.91 7.46 9.41
C PRO A 148 -6.82 6.79 10.24
N LYS A 149 -7.16 6.34 11.45
CA LYS A 149 -6.26 5.76 12.46
C LYS A 149 -5.59 4.43 12.08
N TRP A 150 -5.89 3.83 10.93
CA TRP A 150 -5.39 2.49 10.56
C TRP A 150 -3.95 2.45 10.04
N LEU A 151 -3.35 3.61 9.72
CA LEU A 151 -2.07 3.67 9.00
C LEU A 151 -0.80 3.69 9.87
N SER A 152 -0.92 3.69 11.20
CA SER A 152 0.24 3.93 12.10
C SER A 152 0.45 2.91 13.21
N HIS A 153 -0.21 1.75 13.17
CA HIS A 153 0.01 0.65 14.10
C HIS A 153 0.29 -0.64 13.28
N PRO A 154 1.27 -1.50 13.65
CA PRO A 154 1.07 -2.92 13.39
C PRO A 154 -0.19 -3.29 14.17
N VAL A 155 -1.28 -3.46 13.43
CA VAL A 155 -2.63 -3.63 13.99
C VAL A 155 -2.61 -4.83 14.94
N PRO A 156 -2.83 -4.65 16.26
CA PRO A 156 -3.36 -5.72 17.08
C PRO A 156 -4.71 -6.08 16.46
N CYS A 157 -4.98 -7.37 16.30
CA CYS A 157 -6.18 -7.98 15.71
C CYS A 157 -7.51 -7.54 16.39
N GLU A 158 -7.85 -6.26 16.34
CA GLU A 158 -9.03 -5.65 16.97
C GLU A 158 -9.67 -4.52 16.14
N GLN A 159 -9.21 -4.27 14.91
CA GLN A 159 -10.06 -3.58 13.92
C GLN A 159 -10.94 -4.65 13.27
N PRO A 160 -12.27 -4.47 13.20
CA PRO A 160 -13.08 -5.33 12.34
C PRO A 160 -12.47 -5.26 10.94
N ALA A 161 -12.35 -6.41 10.28
CA ALA A 161 -11.94 -6.45 8.90
C ALA A 161 -12.79 -5.42 8.14
N PRO A 162 -12.20 -4.55 7.29
CA PRO A 162 -13.01 -3.63 6.52
C PRO A 162 -14.06 -4.45 5.79
N HIS A 163 -15.33 -4.07 5.89
CA HIS A 163 -16.35 -4.69 5.08
C HIS A 163 -15.98 -4.40 3.62
N LEU A 164 -15.92 -5.44 2.79
CA LEU A 164 -15.62 -5.34 1.36
C LEU A 164 -16.76 -5.87 0.50
N GLU A 165 -17.70 -6.58 1.13
CA GLU A 165 -18.51 -7.57 0.45
C GLU A 165 -19.98 -7.23 0.63
N THR A 166 -20.70 -7.14 -0.47
CA THR A 166 -22.15 -6.96 -0.48
C THR A 166 -22.83 -7.98 -1.37
N LYS A 167 -24.08 -8.32 -1.03
CA LYS A 167 -24.98 -9.07 -1.89
C LYS A 167 -26.09 -8.14 -2.39
N ILE A 168 -26.36 -8.20 -3.69
CA ILE A 168 -27.50 -7.50 -4.30
C ILE A 168 -28.55 -8.53 -4.70
N HIS A 169 -29.73 -8.39 -4.11
CA HIS A 169 -30.87 -9.31 -4.23
C HIS A 169 -32.00 -8.72 -5.08
N GLY A 170 -33.01 -9.55 -5.37
CA GLY A 170 -34.22 -9.15 -6.10
C GLY A 170 -34.11 -9.37 -7.61
N CYS A 171 -35.25 -9.32 -8.32
CA CYS A 171 -35.29 -9.56 -9.76
C CYS A 171 -34.64 -8.42 -10.57
N ASP A 172 -34.57 -7.20 -10.01
CA ASP A 172 -33.95 -6.03 -10.64
C ASP A 172 -32.46 -5.83 -10.28
N ARG A 173 -31.82 -6.77 -9.57
CA ARG A 173 -30.41 -6.66 -9.14
C ARG A 173 -29.42 -6.36 -10.25
N VAL A 174 -29.61 -6.96 -11.44
CA VAL A 174 -28.76 -6.74 -12.61
C VAL A 174 -28.96 -5.32 -13.14
N LYS A 175 -30.21 -4.87 -13.25
CA LYS A 175 -30.55 -3.51 -13.66
C LYS A 175 -29.97 -2.47 -12.71
N LEU A 176 -30.02 -2.71 -11.40
CA LEU A 176 -29.37 -1.85 -10.42
C LEU A 176 -27.86 -1.76 -10.68
N MET A 177 -27.18 -2.91 -10.73
CA MET A 177 -25.73 -2.92 -10.88
C MET A 177 -25.29 -2.26 -12.19
N GLU A 178 -25.95 -2.59 -13.29
CA GLU A 178 -25.64 -2.02 -14.61
C GLU A 178 -25.91 -0.52 -14.69
N SER A 179 -26.82 0.02 -13.88
CA SER A 179 -27.01 1.48 -13.79
C SER A 179 -25.84 2.22 -13.15
N LEU A 180 -24.90 1.50 -12.52
CA LEU A 180 -23.74 2.07 -11.82
C LEU A 180 -22.41 1.71 -12.50
N VAL A 181 -22.34 0.55 -13.17
CA VAL A 181 -21.08 0.00 -13.69
C VAL A 181 -21.02 -0.11 -15.20
N VAL A 182 -19.80 -0.10 -15.75
CA VAL A 182 -19.53 -0.24 -17.20
C VAL A 182 -19.56 -1.69 -17.72
N GLY A 183 -19.43 -2.68 -16.83
CA GLY A 183 -19.44 -4.10 -17.16
C GLY A 183 -20.81 -4.62 -17.59
N ASP A 184 -20.80 -5.73 -18.35
CA ASP A 184 -22.01 -6.40 -18.82
C ASP A 184 -22.38 -7.52 -17.85
N ILE A 185 -23.18 -7.19 -16.85
CA ILE A 185 -23.55 -8.07 -15.75
C ILE A 185 -24.62 -9.07 -16.19
N ALA A 186 -25.51 -8.66 -17.11
CA ALA A 186 -26.55 -9.52 -17.67
C ALA A 186 -26.01 -10.75 -18.41
N GLU A 187 -24.81 -10.66 -19.00
CA GLU A 187 -24.17 -11.76 -19.73
C GLU A 187 -23.37 -12.72 -18.83
N LEU A 188 -23.21 -12.41 -17.55
CA LEU A 188 -22.47 -13.27 -16.62
C LEU A 188 -23.23 -14.58 -16.41
N ARG A 189 -22.54 -15.70 -16.61
CA ARG A 189 -23.05 -17.03 -16.26
C ARG A 189 -23.10 -17.21 -14.73
N PRO A 190 -23.87 -18.19 -14.24
CA PRO A 190 -23.83 -18.53 -12.82
C PRO A 190 -22.41 -18.79 -12.32
N ASN A 191 -22.10 -18.15 -11.20
CA ASN A 191 -20.82 -18.03 -10.53
C ASN A 191 -19.67 -17.43 -11.35
N GLN A 192 -19.96 -16.74 -12.45
CA GLN A 192 -18.98 -15.97 -13.20
C GLN A 192 -18.89 -14.54 -12.66
N GLY A 193 -17.67 -14.06 -12.50
CA GLY A 193 -17.36 -12.69 -12.15
C GLY A 193 -16.76 -11.89 -13.29
N THR A 194 -16.76 -10.57 -13.13
CA THR A 194 -15.98 -9.64 -13.97
C THR A 194 -15.45 -8.50 -13.11
N LEU A 195 -14.26 -8.00 -13.45
CA LEU A 195 -13.87 -6.67 -13.01
C LEU A 195 -14.79 -5.67 -13.72
N SER A 196 -15.32 -4.73 -12.96
CA SER A 196 -16.14 -3.64 -13.45
C SER A 196 -15.69 -2.33 -12.81
N LEU A 197 -16.20 -1.22 -13.31
CA LEU A 197 -15.86 0.12 -12.85
C LEU A 197 -17.14 0.85 -12.52
N PHE A 198 -17.24 1.42 -11.32
CA PHE A 198 -18.19 2.49 -11.07
C PHE A 198 -17.72 3.73 -11.83
N THR A 199 -18.62 4.41 -12.53
CA THR A 199 -18.30 5.65 -13.24
C THR A 199 -19.26 6.77 -12.86
N ASN A 200 -18.81 8.01 -13.04
CA ASN A 200 -19.66 9.20 -12.92
C ASN A 200 -20.14 9.68 -14.30
N GLU A 201 -21.02 10.68 -14.32
CA GLU A 201 -21.56 11.25 -15.58
C GLU A 201 -20.51 11.93 -16.46
N ALA A 202 -19.38 12.34 -15.89
CA ALA A 202 -18.24 12.86 -16.63
C ALA A 202 -17.37 11.74 -17.26
N GLY A 203 -17.68 10.47 -16.99
CA GLY A 203 -16.94 9.30 -17.44
C GLY A 203 -15.72 8.94 -16.60
N GLY A 204 -15.50 9.64 -15.48
CA GLY A 204 -14.43 9.34 -14.54
C GLY A 204 -14.73 8.09 -13.70
N ILE A 205 -13.69 7.38 -13.29
CA ILE A 205 -13.80 6.13 -12.52
C ILE A 205 -13.96 6.47 -11.05
N LEU A 206 -15.07 6.03 -10.45
CA LEU A 206 -15.32 6.20 -9.01
C LEU A 206 -14.69 5.08 -8.19
N ASP A 207 -14.66 3.85 -8.67
CA ASP A 207 -13.89 2.74 -8.11
C ASP A 207 -13.82 1.56 -9.09
N ASP A 208 -12.97 0.58 -8.81
CA ASP A 208 -12.94 -0.72 -9.47
C ASP A 208 -13.30 -1.87 -8.51
N LEU A 209 -14.13 -2.79 -8.99
CA LEU A 209 -14.78 -3.81 -8.17
C LEU A 209 -15.01 -5.10 -8.95
N ILE A 210 -15.10 -6.23 -8.24
CA ILE A 210 -15.51 -7.51 -8.83
C ILE A 210 -16.99 -7.71 -8.59
N VAL A 211 -17.75 -7.93 -9.66
CA VAL A 211 -19.16 -8.31 -9.61
C VAL A 211 -19.29 -9.74 -10.10
N THR A 212 -19.91 -10.59 -9.29
CA THR A 212 -20.17 -12.00 -9.59
C THR A 212 -21.66 -12.28 -9.63
N ASN A 213 -22.15 -12.91 -10.70
CA ASN A 213 -23.51 -13.42 -10.75
C ASN A 213 -23.54 -14.80 -10.09
N THR A 214 -24.14 -14.96 -8.91
CA THR A 214 -24.09 -16.24 -8.18
C THR A 214 -25.18 -17.20 -8.62
N SER A 215 -24.95 -18.50 -8.49
CA SER A 215 -26.00 -19.52 -8.68
C SER A 215 -27.09 -19.47 -7.60
N GLU A 216 -26.83 -18.78 -6.49
CA GLU A 216 -27.77 -18.59 -5.37
C GLU A 216 -28.78 -17.46 -5.62
N GLY A 217 -28.79 -16.86 -6.82
CA GLY A 217 -29.82 -15.90 -7.23
C GLY A 217 -29.56 -14.45 -6.79
N HIS A 218 -28.33 -14.11 -6.40
CA HIS A 218 -27.92 -12.75 -6.06
C HIS A 218 -26.64 -12.34 -6.82
N LEU A 219 -26.33 -11.04 -6.82
CA LEU A 219 -24.98 -10.59 -7.22
C LEU A 219 -24.11 -10.52 -5.98
N TYR A 220 -22.87 -10.98 -6.08
CA TYR A 220 -21.84 -10.84 -5.05
C TYR A 220 -20.83 -9.79 -5.50
N VAL A 221 -20.63 -8.77 -4.68
CA VAL A 221 -19.79 -7.62 -5.03
C VAL A 221 -18.67 -7.48 -4.03
N VAL A 222 -17.44 -7.42 -4.52
CA VAL A 222 -16.24 -7.14 -3.72
C VAL A 222 -15.69 -5.77 -4.16
N SER A 223 -15.81 -4.79 -3.26
CA SER A 223 -15.33 -3.41 -3.43
C SER A 223 -13.92 -3.22 -2.86
N ASN A 224 -13.26 -2.13 -3.26
CA ASN A 224 -11.98 -1.76 -2.70
C ASN A 224 -12.14 -1.28 -1.23
N ALA A 225 -11.30 -1.80 -0.34
CA ALA A 225 -11.30 -1.44 1.08
C ALA A 225 -11.19 0.07 1.34
N GLY A 226 -10.38 0.78 0.55
CA GLY A 226 -10.20 2.22 0.67
C GLY A 226 -11.41 3.04 0.21
N CYS A 227 -12.37 2.38 -0.46
CA CYS A 227 -13.52 2.98 -1.12
C CYS A 227 -14.85 2.57 -0.48
N TRP A 228 -14.83 1.69 0.52
CA TRP A 228 -16.02 1.08 1.11
C TRP A 228 -17.15 2.08 1.39
N ASP A 229 -16.88 3.15 2.14
CA ASP A 229 -17.93 4.07 2.58
C ASP A 229 -18.65 4.74 1.40
N LYS A 230 -17.90 5.16 0.36
CA LYS A 230 -18.47 5.80 -0.82
C LYS A 230 -19.19 4.80 -1.73
N ASP A 231 -18.65 3.58 -1.87
CA ASP A 231 -19.22 2.53 -2.70
C ASP A 231 -20.53 2.02 -2.11
N LEU A 232 -20.54 1.78 -0.79
CA LEU A 232 -21.74 1.38 -0.08
C LEU A 232 -22.82 2.46 -0.17
N ALA A 233 -22.46 3.74 0.03
CA ALA A 233 -23.39 4.84 -0.11
C ALA A 233 -23.97 4.91 -1.53
N LEU A 234 -23.11 4.83 -2.57
CA LEU A 234 -23.53 4.82 -3.97
C LEU A 234 -24.54 3.72 -4.26
N MET A 235 -24.26 2.49 -3.83
CA MET A 235 -25.17 1.35 -4.04
C MET A 235 -26.47 1.49 -3.24
N GLN A 236 -26.38 1.90 -1.97
CA GLN A 236 -27.56 2.09 -1.11
C GLN A 236 -28.48 3.20 -1.63
N ASP A 237 -27.91 4.30 -2.12
CA ASP A 237 -28.67 5.39 -2.74
C ASP A 237 -29.42 4.89 -3.96
N LYS A 238 -28.76 4.07 -4.80
CA LYS A 238 -29.39 3.49 -5.98
C LYS A 238 -30.46 2.45 -5.66
N VAL A 239 -30.27 1.65 -4.60
CA VAL A 239 -31.30 0.76 -4.07
C VAL A 239 -32.55 1.57 -3.69
N ARG A 240 -32.39 2.63 -2.89
CA ARG A 240 -33.53 3.46 -2.45
C ARG A 240 -34.23 4.12 -3.61
N GLU A 241 -33.48 4.65 -4.58
CA GLU A 241 -34.03 5.23 -5.81
C GLU A 241 -34.92 4.22 -6.55
N LEU A 242 -34.41 3.01 -6.80
CA LEU A 242 -35.13 1.99 -7.57
C LEU A 242 -36.32 1.39 -6.80
N GLN A 243 -36.20 1.22 -5.48
CA GLN A 243 -37.32 0.81 -4.62
C GLN A 243 -38.44 1.84 -4.62
N ASN A 244 -38.13 3.14 -4.58
CA ASN A 244 -39.13 4.20 -4.69
C ASN A 244 -39.85 4.21 -6.05
N MET A 245 -39.23 3.63 -7.09
CA MET A 245 -39.83 3.41 -8.41
C MET A 245 -40.55 2.05 -8.53
N GLY A 246 -40.64 1.27 -7.45
CA GLY A 246 -41.32 -0.03 -7.41
C GLY A 246 -40.49 -1.21 -7.91
N SER A 247 -39.16 -1.07 -8.04
CA SER A 247 -38.26 -2.18 -8.43
C SER A 247 -38.01 -3.13 -7.24
N ASP A 248 -37.87 -4.42 -7.52
CA ASP A 248 -37.51 -5.44 -6.54
C ASP A 248 -35.98 -5.59 -6.47
N VAL A 249 -35.38 -4.87 -5.51
CA VAL A 249 -33.95 -4.90 -5.27
C VAL A 249 -33.63 -4.68 -3.79
N GLY A 250 -32.59 -5.33 -3.29
CA GLY A 250 -32.08 -5.15 -1.94
C GLY A 250 -30.57 -5.28 -1.87
N LEU A 251 -29.96 -4.69 -0.83
CA LEU A 251 -28.53 -4.79 -0.56
C LEU A 251 -28.31 -5.32 0.86
N GLU A 252 -27.43 -6.30 0.98
CA GLU A 252 -26.97 -6.89 2.23
C GLU A 252 -25.46 -6.71 2.33
N VAL A 253 -24.97 -6.20 3.47
CA VAL A 253 -23.54 -6.19 3.79
C VAL A 253 -23.19 -7.55 4.41
N VAL A 254 -22.11 -8.15 3.92
CA VAL A 254 -21.66 -9.46 4.39
C VAL A 254 -20.52 -9.29 5.41
N ASP A 255 -20.64 -9.97 6.55
CA ASP A 255 -19.61 -9.98 7.60
C ASP A 255 -18.59 -11.10 7.38
N ASN A 256 -17.81 -10.93 6.31
CA ASN A 256 -16.74 -11.84 5.93
C ASN A 256 -15.39 -11.12 5.99
N ALA A 257 -14.34 -11.89 6.24
CA ALA A 257 -12.98 -11.50 5.92
C ALA A 257 -12.57 -12.07 4.55
N LEU A 258 -11.56 -11.47 3.93
CA LEU A 258 -11.03 -11.92 2.64
C LEU A 258 -9.57 -12.35 2.80
N LEU A 259 -9.29 -13.61 2.44
CA LEU A 259 -7.93 -14.14 2.39
C LEU A 259 -7.54 -14.39 0.93
N ALA A 260 -6.40 -13.86 0.49
CA ALA A 260 -5.85 -14.11 -0.84
C ALA A 260 -4.71 -15.14 -0.76
N LEU A 261 -4.87 -16.27 -1.44
CA LEU A 261 -3.82 -17.27 -1.64
C LEU A 261 -3.35 -17.19 -3.09
N GLN A 262 -2.15 -16.70 -3.30
CA GLN A 262 -1.65 -16.29 -4.63
C GLN A 262 -0.30 -16.94 -4.90
N GLY A 263 -0.10 -17.41 -6.13
CA GLY A 263 1.13 -18.04 -6.58
C GLY A 263 0.89 -19.32 -7.39
N PRO A 264 1.94 -19.84 -8.05
CA PRO A 264 1.82 -20.96 -8.99
C PRO A 264 1.33 -22.26 -8.35
N THR A 265 1.51 -22.44 -7.03
CA THR A 265 1.07 -23.62 -6.29
C THR A 265 -0.20 -23.38 -5.46
N ALA A 266 -0.78 -22.17 -5.51
CA ALA A 266 -1.92 -21.77 -4.67
C ALA A 266 -3.13 -22.72 -4.78
N ALA A 267 -3.54 -23.07 -6.01
CA ALA A 267 -4.64 -23.99 -6.23
C ALA A 267 -4.33 -25.41 -5.74
N GLN A 268 -3.07 -25.86 -5.86
CA GLN A 268 -2.65 -27.18 -5.36
C GLN A 268 -2.71 -27.22 -3.82
N VAL A 269 -2.19 -26.20 -3.16
CA VAL A 269 -2.23 -26.08 -1.69
C VAL A 269 -3.68 -26.06 -1.18
N LEU A 270 -4.55 -25.29 -1.84
CA LEU A 270 -5.95 -25.20 -1.44
C LEU A 270 -6.71 -26.52 -1.67
N GLN A 271 -6.34 -27.28 -2.70
CA GLN A 271 -7.02 -28.52 -3.07
C GLN A 271 -7.05 -29.54 -1.93
N ASP A 272 -6.00 -29.58 -1.09
CA ASP A 272 -5.92 -30.48 0.06
C ASP A 272 -6.99 -30.19 1.14
N GLY A 273 -7.50 -28.95 1.17
CA GLY A 273 -8.51 -28.49 2.12
C GLY A 273 -9.93 -28.45 1.58
N VAL A 274 -10.18 -28.85 0.33
CA VAL A 274 -11.50 -28.76 -0.31
C VAL A 274 -11.88 -30.05 -1.02
N ALA A 275 -13.17 -30.38 -1.03
CA ALA A 275 -13.69 -31.56 -1.75
C ALA A 275 -13.89 -31.30 -3.25
N ASP A 276 -14.20 -30.05 -3.61
CA ASP A 276 -14.40 -29.62 -4.99
C ASP A 276 -13.12 -29.66 -5.81
N ASP A 277 -13.22 -30.04 -7.09
CA ASP A 277 -12.08 -30.08 -8.00
C ASP A 277 -11.76 -28.67 -8.52
N LEU A 278 -10.72 -28.04 -7.97
CA LEU A 278 -10.33 -26.66 -8.30
C LEU A 278 -9.85 -26.51 -9.74
N ARG A 279 -9.51 -27.60 -10.45
CA ARG A 279 -9.21 -27.55 -11.89
C ARG A 279 -10.44 -27.21 -12.74
N LYS A 280 -11.64 -27.38 -12.19
CA LYS A 280 -12.91 -26.99 -12.84
C LYS A 280 -13.29 -25.54 -12.57
N LEU A 281 -12.52 -24.81 -11.76
CA LEU A 281 -12.73 -23.41 -11.43
C LEU A 281 -11.78 -22.54 -12.28
N PRO A 282 -12.19 -22.04 -13.46
CA PRO A 282 -11.39 -21.10 -14.25
C PRO A 282 -11.28 -19.73 -13.59
N PHE A 283 -10.34 -18.92 -14.09
CA PHE A 283 -10.19 -17.52 -13.72
C PHE A 283 -11.51 -16.75 -13.84
N MET A 284 -11.77 -15.88 -12.86
CA MET A 284 -13.01 -15.10 -12.71
C MET A 284 -14.27 -15.95 -12.59
N THR A 285 -14.15 -17.12 -11.97
CA THR A 285 -15.31 -17.88 -11.49
C THR A 285 -15.18 -18.18 -10.00
N SER A 286 -16.31 -18.38 -9.35
CA SER A 286 -16.38 -18.69 -7.92
C SER A 286 -17.19 -19.95 -7.64
N ALA A 287 -17.08 -20.45 -6.42
CA ALA A 287 -17.99 -21.44 -5.87
C ALA A 287 -18.06 -21.27 -4.34
N VAL A 288 -19.19 -21.63 -3.76
CA VAL A 288 -19.32 -21.75 -2.30
C VAL A 288 -18.95 -23.19 -1.94
N MET A 289 -17.99 -23.36 -1.05
CA MET A 289 -17.49 -24.67 -0.63
C MET A 289 -17.02 -24.63 0.83
N GLU A 290 -16.75 -25.82 1.37
CA GLU A 290 -16.05 -25.95 2.64
C GLU A 290 -14.54 -25.93 2.40
N VAL A 291 -13.81 -25.15 3.21
CA VAL A 291 -12.36 -24.97 3.10
C VAL A 291 -11.70 -25.27 4.44
N PHE A 292 -10.90 -26.33 4.52
CA PHE A 292 -10.27 -26.83 5.75
C PHE A 292 -11.26 -26.96 6.93
N GLY A 293 -12.47 -27.48 6.64
CA GLY A 293 -13.53 -27.64 7.64
C GLY A 293 -14.24 -26.35 8.04
N VAL A 294 -14.04 -25.25 7.30
CA VAL A 294 -14.79 -24.00 7.44
C VAL A 294 -15.85 -23.94 6.34
N SER A 295 -17.11 -24.06 6.72
CA SER A 295 -18.23 -24.04 5.78
C SER A 295 -18.60 -22.61 5.34
N GLY A 296 -19.23 -22.49 4.18
CA GLY A 296 -19.76 -21.21 3.69
C GLY A 296 -18.70 -20.27 3.11
N CYS A 297 -17.51 -20.77 2.78
CA CYS A 297 -16.49 -19.98 2.10
C CYS A 297 -16.84 -19.80 0.62
N ARG A 298 -16.79 -18.56 0.12
CA ARG A 298 -16.79 -18.32 -1.33
C ARG A 298 -15.35 -18.26 -1.81
N VAL A 299 -14.97 -19.24 -2.62
CA VAL A 299 -13.65 -19.30 -3.27
C VAL A 299 -13.81 -18.76 -4.67
N THR A 300 -13.14 -17.65 -4.98
CA THR A 300 -13.09 -17.05 -6.31
C THR A 300 -11.70 -17.20 -6.88
N ARG A 301 -11.54 -17.81 -8.06
CA ARG A 301 -10.23 -17.92 -8.70
C ARG A 301 -9.90 -16.61 -9.42
N CYS A 302 -9.33 -15.68 -8.67
CA CYS A 302 -8.89 -14.39 -9.13
C CYS A 302 -7.74 -13.90 -8.26
N GLY A 303 -7.24 -12.70 -8.55
CA GLY A 303 -6.24 -12.08 -7.70
C GLY A 303 -5.60 -10.84 -8.28
N TYR A 304 -5.02 -10.06 -7.38
CA TYR A 304 -4.40 -8.77 -7.66
C TYR A 304 -2.87 -8.85 -7.70
N THR A 305 -2.33 -9.98 -8.17
CA THR A 305 -0.87 -10.22 -8.24
C THR A 305 -0.37 -10.51 -9.66
N GLY A 306 -1.28 -10.86 -10.58
CA GLY A 306 -0.91 -11.36 -11.91
C GLY A 306 -0.60 -12.87 -11.94
N GLU A 307 -0.47 -13.52 -10.79
CA GLU A 307 -0.31 -14.97 -10.68
C GLU A 307 -1.66 -15.70 -10.68
N ASP A 308 -1.62 -17.02 -10.80
CA ASP A 308 -2.75 -17.87 -10.42
C ASP A 308 -2.99 -17.79 -8.91
N GLY A 309 -4.21 -18.10 -8.49
CA GLY A 309 -4.59 -18.04 -7.09
C GLY A 309 -6.08 -17.87 -6.89
N VAL A 310 -6.45 -17.76 -5.62
CA VAL A 310 -7.82 -17.53 -5.19
C VAL A 310 -7.91 -16.38 -4.20
N GLU A 311 -9.09 -15.81 -4.14
CA GLU A 311 -9.58 -15.02 -3.02
C GLU A 311 -10.68 -15.82 -2.32
N ILE A 312 -10.59 -15.93 -1.01
CA ILE A 312 -11.48 -16.73 -0.16
C ILE A 312 -12.20 -15.78 0.77
N SER A 313 -13.47 -15.50 0.47
CA SER A 313 -14.38 -14.87 1.43
C SER A 313 -14.74 -15.89 2.49
N VAL A 314 -14.38 -15.61 3.72
CA VAL A 314 -14.51 -16.50 4.88
C VAL A 314 -15.33 -15.80 5.96
N PRO A 315 -16.26 -16.50 6.65
CA PRO A 315 -16.92 -15.95 7.83
C PRO A 315 -15.90 -15.32 8.77
N ALA A 316 -16.10 -14.07 9.18
CA ALA A 316 -15.06 -13.28 9.84
C ALA A 316 -14.47 -13.97 11.09
N ALA A 317 -15.30 -14.69 11.85
CA ALA A 317 -14.91 -15.46 13.03
C ALA A 317 -13.94 -16.63 12.73
N GLU A 318 -13.98 -17.20 11.53
CA GLU A 318 -13.17 -18.36 11.14
C GLU A 318 -11.89 -17.97 10.36
N ALA A 319 -11.71 -16.69 10.04
CA ALA A 319 -10.61 -16.20 9.21
C ALA A 319 -9.23 -16.58 9.77
N VAL A 320 -9.03 -16.41 11.09
CA VAL A 320 -7.75 -16.75 11.75
C VAL A 320 -7.48 -18.25 11.72
N ARG A 321 -8.52 -19.08 11.89
CA ARG A 321 -8.41 -20.54 11.84
C ARG A 321 -8.01 -20.99 10.44
N LEU A 322 -8.68 -20.48 9.41
CA LEU A 322 -8.37 -20.80 8.01
C LEU A 322 -6.96 -20.33 7.63
N ALA A 323 -6.56 -19.11 8.02
CA ALA A 323 -5.22 -18.61 7.75
C ALA A 323 -4.13 -19.48 8.39
N LYS A 324 -4.35 -19.96 9.63
CA LYS A 324 -3.42 -20.89 10.29
C LYS A 324 -3.34 -22.24 9.58
N ALA A 325 -4.47 -22.81 9.16
CA ALA A 325 -4.50 -24.07 8.42
C ALA A 325 -3.71 -23.97 7.10
N LEU A 326 -3.87 -22.86 6.36
CA LEU A 326 -3.09 -22.62 5.14
C LEU A 326 -1.58 -22.53 5.42
N LEU A 327 -1.19 -21.89 6.54
CA LEU A 327 0.21 -21.75 6.95
C LEU A 327 0.87 -23.05 7.45
N GLU A 328 0.11 -24.13 7.64
CA GLU A 328 0.69 -25.45 7.93
C GLU A 328 1.42 -26.01 6.69
N ASN A 329 1.05 -25.57 5.48
CA ASN A 329 1.78 -25.92 4.28
C ASN A 329 3.05 -25.04 4.13
N PRO A 330 4.26 -25.64 4.03
CA PRO A 330 5.52 -24.90 4.03
C PRO A 330 5.74 -24.00 2.79
N GLU A 331 4.96 -24.18 1.73
CA GLU A 331 5.01 -23.28 0.56
C GLU A 331 4.28 -21.96 0.80
N VAL A 332 3.39 -21.90 1.79
CA VAL A 332 2.59 -20.71 2.08
C VAL A 332 3.35 -19.77 3.00
N LYS A 333 3.40 -18.50 2.61
CA LYS A 333 4.03 -17.42 3.39
C LYS A 333 3.08 -16.23 3.48
N LEU A 334 3.14 -15.53 4.61
CA LEU A 334 2.44 -14.26 4.76
C LEU A 334 3.09 -13.19 3.87
N ALA A 335 2.26 -12.44 3.15
CA ALA A 335 2.67 -11.32 2.32
C ALA A 335 1.88 -10.06 2.71
N GLY A 336 2.60 -8.95 2.88
CA GLY A 336 2.00 -7.65 3.17
C GLY A 336 1.66 -6.86 1.91
N LEU A 337 1.06 -5.68 2.11
CA LEU A 337 0.62 -4.79 1.03
C LEU A 337 1.76 -4.33 0.11
N ALA A 338 2.99 -4.20 0.61
CA ALA A 338 4.14 -3.80 -0.22
C ALA A 338 4.52 -4.87 -1.25
N ALA A 339 4.48 -6.15 -0.88
CA ALA A 339 4.71 -7.24 -1.82
C ALA A 339 3.59 -7.28 -2.89
N ARG A 340 2.33 -7.13 -2.45
CA ARG A 340 1.18 -7.00 -3.36
C ARG A 340 1.33 -5.82 -4.32
N ASP A 341 1.76 -4.66 -3.84
CA ASP A 341 1.93 -3.45 -4.65
C ASP A 341 3.02 -3.63 -5.72
N SER A 342 4.07 -4.40 -5.44
CA SER A 342 5.06 -4.78 -6.45
C SER A 342 4.46 -5.70 -7.52
N LEU A 343 3.78 -6.77 -7.10
CA LEU A 343 3.23 -7.78 -8.02
C LEU A 343 2.13 -7.21 -8.93
N ARG A 344 1.20 -6.44 -8.36
CA ARG A 344 0.15 -5.77 -9.14
C ARG A 344 0.74 -4.79 -10.15
N LEU A 345 1.83 -4.10 -9.80
CA LEU A 345 2.49 -3.16 -10.70
C LEU A 345 3.19 -3.91 -11.83
N GLU A 346 3.88 -5.01 -11.55
CA GLU A 346 4.44 -5.92 -12.55
C GLU A 346 3.36 -6.45 -13.50
N ALA A 347 2.17 -6.76 -12.99
CA ALA A 347 0.99 -7.17 -13.75
C ALA A 347 0.26 -6.00 -14.46
N GLY A 348 0.68 -4.75 -14.27
CA GLY A 348 0.07 -3.56 -14.89
C GLY A 348 -1.33 -3.21 -14.36
N LEU A 349 -1.70 -3.71 -13.19
CA LEU A 349 -3.01 -3.49 -12.56
C LEU A 349 -3.09 -2.10 -11.88
N CYS A 350 -4.21 -1.41 -12.09
CA CYS A 350 -4.48 -0.09 -11.53
C CYS A 350 -4.76 -0.17 -10.04
N LEU A 351 -4.23 0.79 -9.27
CA LEU A 351 -4.67 1.06 -7.90
C LEU A 351 -5.52 2.35 -7.88
N TYR A 352 -6.77 2.26 -7.43
CA TYR A 352 -7.62 3.44 -7.24
C TYR A 352 -6.98 4.47 -6.30
N GLY A 353 -7.08 5.75 -6.66
CA GLY A 353 -6.45 6.87 -5.96
C GLY A 353 -5.00 7.12 -6.36
N ASN A 354 -4.38 6.18 -7.09
CA ASN A 354 -3.04 6.34 -7.66
C ASN A 354 -3.09 6.39 -9.18
N ASP A 355 -3.53 5.30 -9.82
CA ASP A 355 -3.48 5.13 -11.28
C ASP A 355 -4.80 5.48 -11.97
N ILE A 356 -5.90 5.45 -11.23
CA ILE A 356 -7.25 5.80 -11.68
C ILE A 356 -7.96 6.58 -10.58
N ASP A 357 -8.82 7.50 -10.99
CA ASP A 357 -9.60 8.37 -10.14
C ASP A 357 -10.83 8.89 -10.89
N GLU A 358 -11.63 9.71 -10.20
CA GLU A 358 -12.86 10.32 -10.72
C GLU A 358 -12.64 11.32 -11.87
N HIS A 359 -11.39 11.58 -12.25
CA HIS A 359 -10.99 12.43 -13.39
C HIS A 359 -10.34 11.62 -14.51
N THR A 360 -10.31 10.30 -14.38
CA THR A 360 -9.68 9.38 -15.32
C THR A 360 -10.75 8.51 -15.94
N THR A 361 -10.87 8.56 -17.26
CA THR A 361 -11.80 7.69 -17.99
C THR A 361 -11.22 6.28 -18.17
N PRO A 362 -12.07 5.24 -18.35
CA PRO A 362 -11.61 3.90 -18.67
C PRO A 362 -10.71 3.81 -19.91
N VAL A 363 -10.88 4.72 -20.90
CA VAL A 363 -10.04 4.73 -22.11
C VAL A 363 -8.66 5.32 -21.83
N GLU A 364 -8.56 6.39 -21.05
CA GLU A 364 -7.29 6.97 -20.61
C GLU A 364 -6.51 5.99 -19.73
N GLY A 365 -7.21 5.29 -18.82
CA GLY A 365 -6.63 4.28 -17.92
C GLY A 365 -6.24 2.97 -18.60
N SER A 366 -6.42 2.83 -19.92
CA SER A 366 -6.21 1.57 -20.66
C SER A 366 -7.06 0.41 -20.10
N LEU A 367 -8.27 0.71 -19.65
CA LEU A 367 -9.26 -0.21 -19.08
C LEU A 367 -10.47 -0.42 -20.01
N SER A 368 -10.37 -0.06 -21.29
CA SER A 368 -11.49 -0.24 -22.24
C SER A 368 -11.97 -1.69 -22.39
N TRP A 369 -11.18 -2.67 -21.95
CA TRP A 369 -11.53 -4.07 -21.94
C TRP A 369 -12.63 -4.42 -20.92
N THR A 370 -12.86 -3.58 -19.89
CA THR A 370 -13.95 -3.78 -18.91
C THR A 370 -15.34 -3.45 -19.49
N LEU A 371 -15.40 -2.70 -20.59
CA LEU A 371 -16.66 -2.37 -21.25
C LEU A 371 -17.16 -3.54 -22.08
N GLY A 372 -18.27 -4.16 -21.65
CA GLY A 372 -18.89 -5.25 -22.40
C GLY A 372 -19.54 -4.79 -23.71
N LYS A 373 -19.62 -5.69 -24.69
CA LYS A 373 -20.03 -5.36 -26.06
C LYS A 373 -21.46 -4.79 -26.12
N ARG A 374 -22.40 -5.36 -25.36
CA ARG A 374 -23.79 -4.88 -25.29
C ARG A 374 -23.83 -3.49 -24.66
N ARG A 375 -23.13 -3.28 -23.55
CA ARG A 375 -23.04 -1.99 -22.86
C ARG A 375 -22.49 -0.89 -23.77
N ARG A 376 -21.48 -1.18 -24.59
CA ARG A 376 -20.95 -0.22 -25.58
C ARG A 376 -21.98 0.23 -26.62
N ALA A 377 -22.88 -0.67 -27.01
CA ALA A 377 -23.93 -0.37 -27.99
C ALA A 377 -25.11 0.34 -27.33
N ALA A 378 -25.50 -0.08 -26.13
CA ALA A 378 -26.63 0.48 -25.38
C ALA A 378 -26.33 1.87 -24.81
N MET A 379 -25.07 2.14 -24.43
CA MET A 379 -24.64 3.40 -23.81
C MET A 379 -25.44 3.76 -22.56
N ASP A 380 -25.83 2.75 -21.78
CA ASP A 380 -26.76 2.82 -20.66
C ASP A 380 -26.06 2.78 -19.28
N PHE A 381 -24.89 3.41 -19.18
CA PHE A 381 -24.11 3.57 -17.93
C PHE A 381 -23.65 5.02 -17.75
N PRO A 382 -23.35 5.46 -16.52
CA PRO A 382 -22.90 6.82 -16.26
C PRO A 382 -21.65 7.19 -17.06
N GLY A 383 -21.70 8.32 -17.76
CA GLY A 383 -20.58 8.82 -18.55
C GLY A 383 -20.36 8.14 -19.91
N ALA A 384 -21.28 7.28 -20.36
CA ALA A 384 -21.20 6.64 -21.68
C ALA A 384 -21.05 7.66 -22.84
N ALA A 385 -21.70 8.82 -22.73
CA ALA A 385 -21.61 9.91 -23.72
C ALA A 385 -20.18 10.45 -23.90
N VAL A 386 -19.31 10.33 -22.90
CA VAL A 386 -17.89 10.70 -22.96
C VAL A 386 -17.02 9.50 -23.35
N ILE A 387 -17.25 8.35 -22.70
CA ILE A 387 -16.38 7.17 -22.82
C ILE A 387 -16.50 6.51 -24.21
N ILE A 388 -17.70 6.41 -24.77
CA ILE A 388 -17.93 5.68 -26.04
C ILE A 388 -17.26 6.38 -27.23
N PRO A 389 -17.35 7.71 -27.41
CA PRO A 389 -16.58 8.41 -28.44
C PRO A 389 -15.07 8.22 -28.30
N GLN A 390 -14.53 8.17 -27.07
CA GLN A 390 -13.10 7.98 -26.83
C GLN A 390 -12.58 6.62 -27.30
N LEU A 391 -13.43 5.58 -27.36
CA LEU A 391 -13.04 4.25 -27.88
C LEU A 391 -12.64 4.29 -29.36
N LYS A 392 -13.25 5.19 -30.14
CA LYS A 392 -12.97 5.37 -31.58
C LYS A 392 -11.96 6.50 -31.83
N GLY A 393 -11.90 7.48 -30.92
CA GLY A 393 -11.04 8.65 -31.04
C GLY A 393 -9.67 8.52 -30.38
N LYS A 394 -8.93 9.63 -30.37
CA LYS A 394 -7.71 9.78 -29.56
C LYS A 394 -8.07 10.52 -28.27
N VAL A 395 -7.73 9.93 -27.14
CA VAL A 395 -7.73 10.63 -25.84
C VAL A 395 -6.51 11.56 -25.75
N GLN A 396 -6.60 12.60 -24.92
CA GLN A 396 -5.51 13.57 -24.74
C GLN A 396 -4.27 12.91 -24.10
N ARG A 397 -4.50 12.11 -23.05
CA ARG A 397 -3.46 11.37 -22.31
C ARG A 397 -3.78 9.88 -22.22
N ARG A 398 -2.77 9.04 -21.98
CA ARG A 398 -2.94 7.60 -21.74
C ARG A 398 -2.02 7.13 -20.62
N ARG A 399 -2.51 6.16 -19.84
CA ARG A 399 -1.69 5.40 -18.90
C ARG A 399 -0.71 4.53 -19.68
N VAL A 400 0.56 4.64 -19.33
CA VAL A 400 1.67 3.89 -19.91
C VAL A 400 2.47 3.18 -18.84
N GLY A 401 3.11 2.07 -19.22
CA GLY A 401 4.18 1.48 -18.43
C GLY A 401 5.51 2.15 -18.76
N LEU A 402 6.38 2.29 -17.76
CA LEU A 402 7.70 2.89 -17.86
C LEU A 402 8.72 1.93 -17.26
N MET A 403 9.86 1.78 -17.93
CA MET A 403 11.03 1.09 -17.39
C MET A 403 12.22 2.03 -17.39
N CYS A 404 13.00 2.02 -16.31
CA CYS A 404 14.26 2.76 -16.25
C CYS A 404 15.37 1.95 -15.59
N GLU A 405 16.60 2.34 -15.88
CA GLU A 405 17.79 1.93 -15.16
C GLU A 405 18.17 3.01 -14.15
N GLY A 406 18.72 2.64 -12.99
CA GLY A 406 19.13 3.59 -11.96
C GLY A 406 18.17 3.64 -10.77
N ALA A 407 17.78 4.84 -10.34
CA ALA A 407 16.97 5.02 -9.13
C ALA A 407 15.47 4.78 -9.41
N PRO A 408 14.73 4.08 -8.52
CA PRO A 408 13.31 3.80 -8.74
C PRO A 408 12.48 5.09 -8.81
N MET A 409 11.61 5.14 -9.82
CA MET A 409 10.58 6.19 -9.95
C MET A 409 9.54 6.03 -8.83
N ARG A 410 9.01 7.14 -8.34
CA ARG A 410 7.97 7.16 -7.31
C ARG A 410 6.75 7.92 -7.81
N ALA A 411 5.62 7.70 -7.16
CA ALA A 411 4.42 8.50 -7.40
C ALA A 411 4.76 10.00 -7.40
N HIS A 412 4.16 10.73 -8.32
CA HIS A 412 4.36 12.16 -8.57
C HIS A 412 5.72 12.55 -9.15
N SER A 413 6.60 11.60 -9.51
CA SER A 413 7.80 11.92 -10.30
C SER A 413 7.39 12.52 -11.67
N PRO A 414 7.89 13.71 -12.03
CA PRO A 414 7.63 14.31 -13.34
C PRO A 414 8.15 13.43 -14.48
N ILE A 415 7.32 13.22 -15.50
CA ILE A 415 7.72 12.62 -16.78
C ILE A 415 7.96 13.77 -17.76
N LEU A 416 9.11 13.75 -18.42
CA LEU A 416 9.54 14.79 -19.34
C LEU A 416 9.80 14.22 -20.73
N SER A 417 9.65 15.06 -21.75
CA SER A 417 10.12 14.78 -23.10
C SER A 417 11.66 14.72 -23.14
N THR A 418 12.22 14.30 -24.28
CA THR A 418 13.68 14.30 -24.49
C THR A 418 14.31 15.68 -24.47
N GLU A 419 13.50 16.73 -24.66
CA GLU A 419 13.88 18.14 -24.60
C GLU A 419 13.73 18.73 -23.18
N GLY A 420 13.29 17.92 -22.20
CA GLY A 420 13.15 18.33 -20.81
C GLY A 420 11.87 19.08 -20.47
N THR A 421 10.86 19.07 -21.36
CA THR A 421 9.53 19.63 -21.04
C THR A 421 8.72 18.62 -20.24
N VAL A 422 8.09 19.04 -19.14
CA VAL A 422 7.20 18.18 -18.36
C VAL A 422 5.97 17.86 -19.19
N ILE A 423 5.75 16.57 -19.47
CA ILE A 423 4.63 16.07 -20.27
C ILE A 423 3.70 15.17 -19.45
N GLY A 424 4.06 14.79 -18.23
CA GLY A 424 3.28 13.81 -17.49
C GLY A 424 3.75 13.60 -16.07
N THR A 425 3.15 12.61 -15.42
CA THR A 425 3.48 12.25 -14.05
C THR A 425 3.39 10.75 -13.84
N VAL A 426 4.32 10.22 -13.03
CA VAL A 426 4.30 8.84 -12.54
C VAL A 426 3.18 8.70 -11.50
N THR A 427 2.36 7.68 -11.62
CA THR A 427 1.28 7.36 -10.67
C THR A 427 1.71 6.31 -9.64
N SER A 428 2.41 5.28 -10.10
CA SER A 428 2.91 4.18 -9.28
C SER A 428 4.31 3.77 -9.71
N GLY A 429 5.20 3.40 -8.79
CA GLY A 429 6.57 3.03 -9.15
C GLY A 429 7.33 2.30 -8.05
N CYS A 430 7.94 1.16 -8.41
CA CYS A 430 8.78 0.38 -7.52
C CYS A 430 9.87 -0.41 -8.27
N PRO A 431 10.90 -0.91 -7.56
CA PRO A 431 11.75 -1.97 -8.08
C PRO A 431 10.90 -3.21 -8.39
N SER A 432 11.12 -3.84 -9.54
CA SER A 432 10.56 -5.13 -9.93
C SER A 432 11.55 -6.24 -9.55
N PRO A 433 11.23 -7.09 -8.56
CA PRO A 433 12.07 -8.24 -8.22
C PRO A 433 12.21 -9.24 -9.37
N CYS A 434 11.13 -9.46 -10.14
CA CYS A 434 11.12 -10.44 -11.23
C CYS A 434 12.02 -10.01 -12.41
N LEU A 435 11.99 -8.72 -12.77
CA LEU A 435 12.75 -8.19 -13.90
C LEU A 435 14.14 -7.65 -13.51
N LYS A 436 14.41 -7.48 -12.21
CA LYS A 436 15.61 -6.80 -11.67
C LYS A 436 15.82 -5.41 -12.27
N LYS A 437 14.72 -4.70 -12.51
CA LYS A 437 14.65 -3.35 -13.10
C LYS A 437 13.66 -2.49 -12.32
N ASN A 438 13.64 -1.18 -12.54
CA ASN A 438 12.59 -0.34 -11.99
C ASN A 438 11.45 -0.21 -12.99
N VAL A 439 10.23 -0.41 -12.50
CA VAL A 439 9.00 -0.28 -13.28
C VAL A 439 8.12 0.80 -12.66
N ALA A 440 7.35 1.48 -13.50
CA ALA A 440 6.38 2.45 -13.07
C ALA A 440 5.22 2.55 -14.05
N MET A 441 4.09 3.05 -13.57
CA MET A 441 2.99 3.51 -14.41
C MET A 441 2.89 5.02 -14.32
N GLY A 442 2.36 5.65 -15.36
CA GLY A 442 2.10 7.08 -15.38
C GLY A 442 1.27 7.50 -16.57
N TYR A 443 0.92 8.78 -16.62
CA TYR A 443 0.17 9.34 -17.75
C TYR A 443 1.05 10.25 -18.59
N VAL A 444 0.96 10.08 -19.91
CA VAL A 444 1.61 10.94 -20.91
C VAL A 444 0.61 11.29 -22.03
N PRO A 445 0.81 12.38 -22.79
CA PRO A 445 0.02 12.67 -23.97
C PRO A 445 0.06 11.50 -24.95
N SER A 446 -1.04 11.30 -25.68
CA SER A 446 -1.18 10.12 -26.57
C SER A 446 -0.05 9.97 -27.58
N GLU A 447 0.57 11.07 -28.03
CA GLU A 447 1.70 11.03 -28.97
C GLU A 447 2.97 10.41 -28.38
N TYR A 448 3.14 10.43 -27.06
CA TYR A 448 4.27 9.81 -26.35
C TYR A 448 3.94 8.39 -25.84
N SER A 449 2.73 7.88 -26.07
CA SER A 449 2.25 6.65 -25.43
C SER A 449 2.72 5.34 -26.08
N ARG A 450 3.42 5.42 -27.21
CA ARG A 450 3.83 4.23 -27.98
C ARG A 450 4.95 3.46 -27.24
N PRO A 451 4.86 2.13 -27.08
CA PRO A 451 5.98 1.33 -26.59
C PRO A 451 7.26 1.55 -27.39
N GLY A 452 8.39 1.63 -26.68
CA GLY A 452 9.70 1.99 -27.22
C GLY A 452 10.01 3.49 -27.25
N THR A 453 9.03 4.36 -26.94
CA THR A 453 9.26 5.82 -26.86
C THR A 453 10.21 6.13 -25.70
N ARG A 454 11.28 6.87 -25.98
CA ARG A 454 12.25 7.33 -24.97
C ARG A 454 11.74 8.61 -24.34
N LEU A 455 11.81 8.67 -23.01
CA LEU A 455 11.39 9.80 -22.18
C LEU A 455 12.45 10.05 -21.11
N LEU A 456 12.30 11.15 -20.39
CA LEU A 456 13.05 11.42 -19.17
C LEU A 456 12.10 11.36 -17.98
N VAL A 457 12.61 10.97 -16.82
CA VAL A 457 11.88 11.06 -15.55
C VAL A 457 12.78 11.71 -14.52
N GLU A 458 12.22 12.63 -13.73
CA GLU A 458 12.94 13.26 -12.63
C GLU A 458 12.80 12.45 -11.34
N VAL A 459 13.93 11.97 -10.82
CA VAL A 459 14.02 11.25 -9.56
C VAL A 459 15.08 11.93 -8.70
N ARG A 460 14.68 12.37 -7.50
CA ARG A 460 15.56 13.10 -6.56
C ARG A 460 16.27 14.28 -7.26
N ARG A 461 15.53 15.06 -8.06
CA ARG A 461 16.02 16.22 -8.84
C ARG A 461 17.09 15.89 -9.91
N LYS A 462 17.23 14.61 -10.26
CA LYS A 462 18.09 14.15 -11.36
C LYS A 462 17.22 13.56 -12.45
N GLN A 463 17.50 13.94 -13.69
CA GLN A 463 16.84 13.34 -14.86
C GLN A 463 17.52 12.02 -15.19
N GLN A 464 16.72 11.00 -15.46
CA GLN A 464 17.18 9.71 -15.97
C GLN A 464 16.31 9.27 -17.16
N THR A 465 16.89 8.47 -18.05
CA THR A 465 16.15 7.94 -19.20
C THR A 465 15.15 6.88 -18.72
N ALA A 466 13.92 6.99 -19.21
CA ALA A 466 12.91 5.95 -19.12
C ALA A 466 12.44 5.58 -20.54
N VAL A 467 11.91 4.37 -20.69
CA VAL A 467 11.33 3.89 -21.94
C VAL A 467 9.90 3.45 -21.68
N VAL A 468 8.98 3.90 -22.52
CA VAL A 468 7.61 3.42 -22.51
C VAL A 468 7.60 1.93 -22.86
N SER A 469 7.05 1.12 -21.97
CA SER A 469 7.00 -0.33 -22.09
C SER A 469 5.56 -0.83 -22.20
N LYS A 470 5.42 -2.01 -22.81
CA LYS A 470 4.14 -2.71 -22.84
C LYS A 470 3.82 -3.22 -21.43
N MET A 471 2.54 -3.16 -21.05
CA MET A 471 2.02 -3.81 -19.85
C MET A 471 1.15 -5.02 -20.24
N PRO A 472 1.13 -6.09 -19.42
CA PRO A 472 1.86 -6.23 -18.15
C PRO A 472 3.39 -6.31 -18.37
N PHE A 473 4.19 -5.90 -17.38
CA PHE A 473 5.65 -5.98 -17.46
C PHE A 473 6.15 -7.42 -17.30
N VAL A 474 5.45 -8.19 -16.46
CA VAL A 474 5.62 -9.63 -16.29
C VAL A 474 4.33 -10.29 -16.79
N PRO A 475 4.39 -11.30 -17.68
CA PRO A 475 3.19 -12.00 -18.15
C PRO A 475 2.35 -12.54 -16.99
N THR A 476 1.03 -12.41 -17.09
CA THR A 476 0.12 -12.97 -16.09
C THR A 476 -0.08 -14.47 -16.30
N ASN A 477 -0.28 -15.21 -15.21
CA ASN A 477 -0.41 -16.67 -15.18
C ASN A 477 -1.83 -17.13 -14.80
N TYR A 478 -2.86 -16.38 -15.20
CA TYR A 478 -4.24 -16.69 -14.86
C TYR A 478 -4.69 -18.04 -15.43
N TYR A 479 -5.31 -18.85 -14.58
CA TYR A 479 -5.77 -20.18 -14.97
C TYR A 479 -6.99 -20.13 -15.90
N THR A 480 -6.88 -20.75 -17.06
CA THR A 480 -7.98 -20.92 -18.02
C THR A 480 -8.17 -22.40 -18.32
N LEU A 481 -9.41 -22.81 -18.58
CA LEU A 481 -9.68 -24.16 -19.06
C LEU A 481 -9.06 -24.31 -20.46
N LYS A 482 -8.20 -25.32 -20.62
CA LYS A 482 -7.58 -25.67 -21.90
C LYS A 482 -8.50 -26.53 -22.76
#